data_AF-G3HBE9-F1
#
_entry.id   AF-G3HBE9-F1
#
_cell.length_a   1.000
_cell.length_b   1.000
_cell.length_c   1.000
_cell.angle_alpha   90.00
_cell.angle_beta   90.00
_cell.angle_gamma   90.00
#
_symmetry.space_group_name_H-M   'P 1'
#
loop_
_entity.id
_entity.type
_entity.pdbx_description
1 polymer ?
#
loop_
_entity_poly.entity_id
_entity_poly.type
_entity_poly.pdbx_seq_one_letter_code
_entity_poly.pdbx_strand_id
1 'polypeptide(L)'
;MTKAGSKGGNLRDKLDGNELDLSLSDLNEVPVKELSDFCGLTHLVKLDLSKNKLQQLPADFGRLVNLQHLDLLNNKLVTLPVSFAQLKNLKWLDLKDNPLDPVLAKVAGDCLDEKQCKQCANKVLQHMKAVQADQERERQRRLEVEREAEKKREAKQQAKEAKERELRKREKAEEKERRRKEYDAQKASKREQEKKPKKETNQAPKSKSGSRPRKPPPRKHNRSWVVLKVLLLLLLLCVAGGLVACRMTGLQQQPLCNSVNTIYDNAVQGLRHHEILQWVLQTDSQQ
;
A
#
# COMPACT_ATOMS: atom_id res chain seq x y z
N MET A 1 -48.66 -5.41 19.07
CA MET A 1 -47.28 -5.12 19.55
C MET A 1 -46.88 -6.18 20.56
N THR A 2 -46.25 -7.26 20.12
CA THR A 2 -45.67 -8.28 21.01
C THR A 2 -44.16 -8.24 20.83
N LYS A 3 -43.51 -7.71 21.87
CA LYS A 3 -42.06 -7.56 22.00
C LYS A 3 -41.48 -8.96 22.25
N ALA A 4 -41.06 -9.65 21.19
CA ALA A 4 -40.28 -10.87 21.33
C ALA A 4 -38.84 -10.48 21.71
N GLY A 5 -38.49 -10.72 22.97
CA GLY A 5 -37.15 -10.52 23.48
C GLY A 5 -36.15 -11.38 22.72
N SER A 6 -35.14 -10.71 22.16
CA SER A 6 -33.88 -11.34 21.75
C SER A 6 -33.28 -12.01 22.98
N LYS A 7 -33.52 -13.31 23.14
CA LYS A 7 -32.74 -14.16 24.05
C LYS A 7 -31.45 -14.49 23.31
N GLY A 8 -30.38 -13.78 23.65
CA GLY A 8 -29.02 -14.21 23.37
C GLY A 8 -28.74 -15.51 24.10
N GLY A 9 -29.14 -16.63 23.51
CA GLY A 9 -28.62 -17.95 23.87
C GLY A 9 -27.15 -18.01 23.44
N ASN A 10 -26.30 -18.55 24.30
CA ASN A 10 -24.88 -18.70 24.00
C ASN A 10 -24.76 -19.65 22.81
N LEU A 11 -23.94 -19.32 21.79
CA LEU A 11 -23.71 -20.16 20.61
C LEU A 11 -23.31 -21.61 20.99
N ARG A 12 -22.70 -21.76 22.18
CA ARG A 12 -22.33 -23.03 22.81
C ARG A 12 -23.50 -23.96 23.09
N ASP A 13 -24.66 -23.42 23.42
CA ASP A 13 -25.85 -24.20 23.77
C ASP A 13 -26.52 -24.80 22.52
N LYS A 14 -26.17 -24.28 21.33
CA LYS A 14 -26.66 -24.73 20.02
C LYS A 14 -25.68 -25.65 19.29
N LEU A 15 -24.49 -25.85 19.85
CA LEU A 15 -23.47 -26.74 19.30
C LEU A 15 -23.63 -28.12 19.92
N ASP A 16 -24.07 -29.10 19.13
CA ASP A 16 -24.11 -30.51 19.52
C ASP A 16 -23.01 -31.28 18.76
N GLY A 17 -21.89 -31.51 19.44
CA GLY A 17 -20.69 -32.10 18.83
C GLY A 17 -20.15 -31.26 17.66
N ASN A 18 -20.31 -31.77 16.44
CA ASN A 18 -19.88 -31.11 15.18
C ASN A 18 -21.05 -30.57 14.36
N GLU A 19 -22.23 -30.48 14.96
CA GLU A 19 -23.45 -29.97 14.34
C GLU A 19 -23.88 -28.69 15.05
N LEU A 20 -24.18 -27.67 14.26
CA LEU A 20 -24.59 -26.37 14.76
C LEU A 20 -25.91 -25.99 14.10
N ASP A 21 -26.96 -25.91 14.90
CA ASP A 21 -28.29 -25.48 14.47
C ASP A 21 -28.53 -24.01 14.87
N LEU A 22 -28.54 -23.13 13.88
CA LEU A 22 -28.89 -21.72 14.00
C LEU A 22 -30.16 -21.40 13.19
N SER A 23 -30.99 -22.40 12.89
CA SER A 23 -32.27 -22.19 12.22
C SER A 23 -33.17 -21.27 13.05
N LEU A 24 -34.04 -20.51 12.38
CA LEU A 24 -35.05 -19.64 13.01
C LEU A 24 -34.50 -18.68 14.08
N SER A 25 -33.24 -18.24 13.94
CA SER A 25 -32.55 -17.42 14.92
C SER A 25 -32.61 -15.91 14.62
N ASP A 26 -33.46 -15.50 13.67
CA ASP A 26 -33.62 -14.11 13.20
C ASP A 26 -32.29 -13.44 12.77
N LEU A 27 -31.33 -14.24 12.26
CA LEU A 27 -30.00 -13.77 11.91
C LEU A 27 -30.04 -12.93 10.62
N ASN A 28 -29.47 -11.72 10.68
CA ASN A 28 -29.24 -10.86 9.51
C ASN A 28 -27.85 -11.06 8.89
N GLU A 29 -26.89 -11.49 9.71
CA GLU A 29 -25.52 -11.80 9.32
C GLU A 29 -25.13 -13.13 9.96
N VAL A 30 -24.34 -13.94 9.26
CA VAL A 30 -23.76 -15.14 9.88
C VAL A 30 -22.69 -14.66 10.85
N PRO A 31 -22.71 -15.06 12.13
CA PRO A 31 -21.77 -14.58 13.13
C PRO A 31 -20.38 -15.22 12.93
N VAL A 32 -19.78 -15.11 11.74
CA VAL A 32 -18.53 -15.79 11.39
C VAL A 32 -17.34 -15.24 12.15
N LYS A 33 -17.38 -13.99 12.61
CA LYS A 33 -16.36 -13.50 13.56
C LYS A 33 -16.44 -14.29 14.87
N GLU A 34 -17.62 -14.43 15.45
CA GLU A 34 -17.81 -15.24 16.66
C GLU A 34 -17.48 -16.72 16.39
N LEU A 35 -17.95 -17.29 15.26
CA LEU A 35 -17.63 -18.66 14.83
C LEU A 35 -16.15 -18.89 14.49
N SER A 36 -15.41 -17.85 14.10
CA SER A 36 -13.98 -17.91 13.75
C SER A 36 -13.07 -17.58 14.94
N ASP A 37 -13.54 -16.80 15.91
CA ASP A 37 -12.89 -16.55 17.20
C ASP A 37 -13.01 -17.79 18.10
N PHE A 38 -14.04 -18.61 17.91
CA PHE A 38 -14.03 -20.01 18.38
C PHE A 38 -13.02 -20.80 17.54
N CYS A 39 -11.82 -20.96 18.06
CA CYS A 39 -10.63 -21.62 17.49
C CYS A 39 -10.81 -23.11 17.09
N GLY A 40 -11.96 -23.57 16.58
CA GLY A 40 -12.23 -25.00 16.37
C GLY A 40 -13.38 -25.43 15.46
N LEU A 41 -14.10 -24.52 14.78
CA LEU A 41 -15.17 -24.95 13.86
C LEU A 41 -14.69 -25.38 12.47
N THR A 42 -13.36 -25.53 12.25
CA THR A 42 -12.86 -26.35 11.14
C THR A 42 -13.42 -27.76 11.20
N HIS A 43 -13.81 -28.26 12.38
CA HIS A 43 -14.40 -29.58 12.59
C HIS A 43 -15.92 -29.65 12.35
N LEU A 44 -16.60 -28.53 12.08
CA LEU A 44 -18.04 -28.51 11.87
C LEU A 44 -18.41 -29.32 10.62
N VAL A 45 -19.32 -30.27 10.78
CA VAL A 45 -19.77 -31.21 9.73
C VAL A 45 -21.15 -30.83 9.22
N LYS A 46 -22.06 -30.36 10.11
CA LYS A 46 -23.38 -29.90 9.73
C LYS A 46 -23.67 -28.51 10.27
N LEU A 47 -24.21 -27.65 9.42
CA LEU A 47 -24.59 -26.30 9.76
C LEU A 47 -25.99 -26.02 9.20
N ASP A 48 -26.94 -25.75 10.09
CA ASP A 48 -28.27 -25.29 9.71
C ASP A 48 -28.37 -23.79 9.96
N LEU A 49 -28.60 -23.03 8.88
CA LEU A 49 -28.83 -21.59 8.88
C LEU A 49 -30.18 -21.26 8.24
N SER A 50 -31.08 -22.24 8.14
CA SER A 50 -32.38 -22.09 7.49
C SER A 50 -33.31 -21.11 8.20
N LYS A 51 -34.24 -20.52 7.44
CA LYS A 51 -35.29 -19.62 7.93
C LYS A 51 -34.73 -18.43 8.73
N ASN A 52 -33.65 -17.84 8.21
CA ASN A 52 -33.07 -16.61 8.73
C ASN A 52 -33.28 -15.46 7.72
N LYS A 53 -32.62 -14.32 7.95
CA LYS A 53 -32.70 -13.12 7.10
C LYS A 53 -31.34 -12.79 6.48
N LEU A 54 -30.51 -13.82 6.27
CA LEU A 54 -29.14 -13.68 5.76
C LEU A 54 -29.17 -13.11 4.34
N GLN A 55 -28.59 -11.94 4.15
CA GLN A 55 -28.49 -11.31 2.82
C GLN A 55 -27.22 -11.73 2.07
N GLN A 56 -26.17 -12.04 2.81
CA GLN A 56 -24.88 -12.47 2.30
C GLN A 56 -24.22 -13.42 3.29
N LEU A 57 -23.39 -14.33 2.76
CA LEU A 57 -22.42 -15.06 3.57
C LEU A 57 -21.10 -14.28 3.58
N PRO A 58 -20.33 -14.34 4.67
CA PRO A 58 -19.07 -13.63 4.79
C PRO A 58 -17.99 -14.18 3.84
N ALA A 59 -17.04 -13.32 3.47
CA ALA A 59 -15.97 -13.66 2.51
C ALA A 59 -15.04 -14.79 2.98
N ASP A 60 -15.02 -15.10 4.27
CA ASP A 60 -14.23 -16.17 4.87
C ASP A 60 -15.02 -17.48 5.11
N PHE A 61 -16.25 -17.60 4.60
CA PHE A 61 -17.11 -18.77 4.82
C PHE A 61 -16.46 -20.10 4.35
N GLY A 62 -15.51 -20.01 3.40
CA GLY A 62 -14.73 -21.15 2.92
C GLY A 62 -13.82 -21.84 3.94
N ARG A 63 -13.60 -21.23 5.12
CA ARG A 63 -12.77 -21.82 6.20
C ARG A 63 -13.37 -23.08 6.81
N LEU A 64 -14.69 -23.32 6.64
CA LEU A 64 -15.40 -24.50 7.13
C LEU A 64 -15.11 -25.74 6.27
N VAL A 65 -13.83 -26.13 6.17
CA VAL A 65 -13.35 -27.13 5.21
C VAL A 65 -13.92 -28.53 5.41
N ASN A 66 -14.37 -28.90 6.63
CA ASN A 66 -14.96 -30.20 6.92
C ASN A 66 -16.49 -30.21 6.83
N LEU A 67 -17.12 -29.10 6.46
CA LEU A 67 -18.56 -29.01 6.35
C LEU A 67 -19.07 -29.96 5.26
N GLN A 68 -20.01 -30.83 5.61
CA GLN A 68 -20.62 -31.82 4.72
C GLN A 68 -22.08 -31.51 4.43
N HIS A 69 -22.77 -30.84 5.36
CA HIS A 69 -24.19 -30.51 5.26
C HIS A 69 -24.40 -29.04 5.60
N LEU A 70 -25.02 -28.30 4.68
CA LEU A 70 -25.32 -26.88 4.85
C LEU A 70 -26.75 -26.59 4.42
N ASP A 71 -27.58 -26.15 5.35
CA ASP A 71 -28.93 -25.68 5.06
C ASP A 71 -28.99 -24.15 5.09
N LEU A 72 -29.40 -23.54 3.97
CA LEU A 72 -29.61 -22.11 3.81
C LEU A 72 -31.03 -21.79 3.30
N LEU A 73 -31.96 -22.75 3.39
CA LEU A 73 -33.35 -22.60 2.99
C LEU A 73 -33.98 -21.33 3.58
N ASN A 74 -34.77 -20.61 2.78
CA ASN A 74 -35.55 -19.46 3.19
C ASN A 74 -34.71 -18.37 3.88
N ASN A 75 -33.75 -17.84 3.13
CA ASN A 75 -32.95 -16.68 3.50
C ASN A 75 -33.16 -15.54 2.48
N LYS A 76 -32.25 -14.58 2.44
CA LYS A 76 -32.26 -13.44 1.50
C LYS A 76 -30.98 -13.39 0.67
N LEU A 77 -30.34 -14.54 0.45
CA LEU A 77 -29.08 -14.63 -0.28
C LEU A 77 -29.31 -14.35 -1.77
N VAL A 78 -28.50 -13.45 -2.32
CA VAL A 78 -28.46 -13.18 -3.76
C VAL A 78 -27.28 -13.89 -4.42
N THR A 79 -26.14 -13.90 -3.75
CA THR A 79 -24.90 -14.52 -4.24
C THR A 79 -24.22 -15.31 -3.13
N LEU A 80 -23.26 -16.15 -3.52
CA LEU A 80 -22.37 -16.85 -2.60
C LEU A 80 -20.95 -16.29 -2.72
N PRO A 81 -20.18 -16.23 -1.61
CA PRO A 81 -18.82 -15.74 -1.63
C PRO A 81 -17.92 -16.70 -2.40
N VAL A 82 -16.87 -16.17 -3.04
CA VAL A 82 -15.92 -16.97 -3.84
C VAL A 82 -15.20 -18.02 -2.99
N SER A 83 -15.03 -17.77 -1.70
CA SER A 83 -14.50 -18.73 -0.73
C SER A 83 -15.35 -20.01 -0.63
N PHE A 84 -16.62 -20.00 -1.04
CA PHE A 84 -17.49 -21.18 -1.03
C PHE A 84 -16.89 -22.35 -1.85
N ALA A 85 -16.06 -22.05 -2.87
CA ALA A 85 -15.29 -23.03 -3.62
C ALA A 85 -14.34 -23.90 -2.75
N GLN A 86 -13.98 -23.42 -1.55
CA GLN A 86 -13.07 -24.08 -0.62
C GLN A 86 -13.74 -25.17 0.25
N LEU A 87 -15.08 -25.26 0.24
CA LEU A 87 -15.84 -26.28 0.97
C LEU A 87 -15.75 -27.66 0.27
N LYS A 88 -14.56 -28.26 0.29
CA LYS A 88 -14.22 -29.48 -0.47
C LYS A 88 -15.03 -30.71 -0.06
N ASN A 89 -15.50 -30.74 1.19
CA ASN A 89 -16.22 -31.88 1.76
C ASN A 89 -17.74 -31.72 1.71
N LEU A 90 -18.26 -30.60 1.18
CA LEU A 90 -19.69 -30.32 1.17
C LEU A 90 -20.41 -31.31 0.24
N LYS A 91 -21.34 -32.06 0.82
CA LYS A 91 -22.09 -33.12 0.15
C LYS A 91 -23.56 -32.77 -0.04
N TRP A 92 -24.13 -31.93 0.82
CA TRP A 92 -25.54 -31.57 0.79
C TRP A 92 -25.69 -30.06 0.99
N LEU A 93 -26.53 -29.45 0.16
CA LEU A 93 -26.79 -28.02 0.15
C LEU A 93 -28.24 -27.76 -0.24
N ASP A 94 -28.94 -26.98 0.59
CA ASP A 94 -30.22 -26.37 0.22
C ASP A 94 -30.09 -24.85 0.18
N LEU A 95 -30.55 -24.26 -0.92
CA LEU A 95 -30.57 -22.82 -1.18
C LEU A 95 -31.98 -22.33 -1.57
N LYS A 96 -33.00 -23.18 -1.45
CA LYS A 96 -34.37 -22.85 -1.86
C LYS A 96 -34.89 -21.64 -1.08
N ASP A 97 -35.86 -20.94 -1.66
CA ASP A 97 -36.49 -19.75 -1.09
C ASP A 97 -35.48 -18.62 -0.79
N ASN A 98 -34.43 -18.52 -1.61
CA ASN A 98 -33.51 -17.38 -1.67
C ASN A 98 -33.65 -16.63 -3.00
N PRO A 99 -33.54 -15.28 -3.00
CA PRO A 99 -33.53 -14.47 -4.21
C PRO A 99 -32.18 -14.54 -4.95
N LEU A 100 -31.72 -15.76 -5.26
CA LEU A 100 -30.42 -16.00 -5.89
C LEU A 100 -30.34 -15.36 -7.28
N ASP A 101 -29.13 -14.93 -7.65
CA ASP A 101 -28.82 -14.52 -9.01
C ASP A 101 -29.27 -15.60 -10.02
N PRO A 102 -29.86 -15.23 -11.18
CA PRO A 102 -30.40 -16.20 -12.13
C PRO A 102 -29.41 -17.28 -12.59
N VAL A 103 -28.12 -16.95 -12.69
CA VAL A 103 -27.08 -17.92 -13.07
C VAL A 103 -26.90 -18.95 -11.96
N LEU A 104 -26.80 -18.47 -10.72
CA LEU A 104 -26.63 -19.33 -9.56
C LEU A 104 -27.87 -20.17 -9.27
N ALA A 105 -29.07 -19.59 -9.40
CA ALA A 105 -30.34 -20.30 -9.24
C ALA A 105 -30.45 -21.47 -10.23
N LYS A 106 -30.07 -21.24 -11.50
CA LYS A 106 -30.06 -22.29 -12.52
C LYS A 106 -29.05 -23.41 -12.23
N VAL A 107 -27.89 -23.06 -11.68
CA VAL A 107 -26.84 -24.03 -11.30
C VAL A 107 -27.28 -24.87 -10.10
N ALA A 108 -27.84 -24.23 -9.07
CA ALA A 108 -28.33 -24.90 -7.87
C ALA A 108 -29.45 -25.89 -8.22
N GLY A 109 -30.43 -25.45 -9.02
CA GLY A 109 -31.60 -26.24 -9.35
C GLY A 109 -32.49 -26.49 -8.13
N ASP A 110 -33.37 -27.49 -8.25
CA ASP A 110 -34.26 -27.88 -7.16
C ASP A 110 -33.54 -28.76 -6.12
N CYS A 111 -34.09 -28.77 -4.91
CA CYS A 111 -33.67 -29.60 -3.77
C CYS A 111 -34.94 -30.13 -3.08
N LEU A 112 -35.71 -30.96 -3.79
CA LEU A 112 -36.95 -31.57 -3.25
C LEU A 112 -36.69 -32.89 -2.51
N ASP A 113 -35.57 -33.54 -2.82
CA ASP A 113 -35.15 -34.81 -2.23
C ASP A 113 -33.64 -34.79 -1.93
N GLU A 114 -33.17 -35.74 -1.11
CA GLU A 114 -31.78 -35.80 -0.69
C GLU A 114 -30.79 -35.89 -1.87
N LYS A 115 -31.18 -36.55 -2.96
CA LYS A 115 -30.33 -36.73 -4.14
C LYS A 115 -30.18 -35.40 -4.89
N GLN A 116 -31.26 -34.64 -5.04
CA GLN A 116 -31.26 -33.32 -5.66
C GLN A 116 -30.40 -32.34 -4.86
N CYS A 117 -30.53 -32.32 -3.53
CA CYS A 117 -29.71 -31.45 -2.67
C CYS A 117 -28.21 -31.82 -2.71
N LYS A 118 -27.90 -33.12 -2.83
CA LYS A 118 -26.51 -33.56 -3.07
C LYS A 118 -25.99 -33.12 -4.44
N GLN A 119 -26.84 -33.13 -5.46
CA GLN A 119 -26.47 -32.61 -6.79
C GLN A 119 -26.29 -31.10 -6.79
N CYS A 120 -27.16 -30.37 -6.08
CA CYS A 120 -27.06 -28.93 -5.87
C CYS A 120 -25.68 -28.57 -5.29
N ALA A 121 -25.29 -29.20 -4.17
CA ALA A 121 -23.97 -29.00 -3.56
C ALA A 121 -22.83 -29.17 -4.58
N ASN A 122 -22.82 -30.27 -5.32
CA ASN A 122 -21.77 -30.55 -6.31
C ASN A 122 -21.74 -29.51 -7.44
N LYS A 123 -22.89 -29.16 -8.02
CA LYS A 123 -23.00 -28.20 -9.13
C LYS A 123 -22.59 -26.80 -8.69
N VAL A 124 -23.07 -26.35 -7.53
CA VAL A 124 -22.74 -25.04 -6.95
C VAL A 124 -21.24 -24.97 -6.65
N LEU A 125 -20.64 -25.99 -6.05
CA LEU A 125 -19.19 -26.02 -5.79
C LEU A 125 -18.37 -25.98 -7.08
N GLN A 126 -18.77 -26.72 -8.11
CA GLN A 126 -18.10 -26.69 -9.41
C GLN A 126 -18.17 -25.29 -10.04
N HIS A 127 -19.34 -24.66 -10.00
CA HIS A 127 -19.52 -23.30 -10.50
C HIS A 127 -18.70 -22.29 -9.70
N MET A 128 -18.70 -22.35 -8.36
CA MET A 128 -17.89 -21.48 -7.52
C MET A 128 -16.38 -21.66 -7.76
N LYS A 129 -15.92 -22.88 -8.02
CA LYS A 129 -14.52 -23.14 -8.41
C LYS A 129 -14.16 -22.49 -9.75
N ALA A 130 -15.07 -22.54 -10.72
CA ALA A 130 -14.87 -21.85 -12.00
C ALA A 130 -14.80 -20.33 -11.80
N VAL A 131 -15.73 -19.75 -11.03
CA VAL A 131 -15.73 -18.32 -10.68
C VAL A 131 -14.45 -17.92 -9.95
N GLN A 132 -13.98 -18.73 -8.98
CA GLN A 132 -12.72 -18.48 -8.28
C GLN A 132 -11.53 -18.48 -9.24
N ALA A 133 -11.47 -19.44 -10.15
CA ALA A 133 -10.39 -19.53 -11.14
C ALA A 133 -10.43 -18.36 -12.13
N ASP A 134 -11.61 -17.90 -12.53
CA ASP A 134 -11.79 -16.71 -13.38
C ASP A 134 -11.30 -15.45 -12.68
N GLN A 135 -11.69 -15.24 -11.42
CA GLN A 135 -11.22 -14.09 -10.63
C GLN A 135 -9.71 -14.10 -10.43
N GLU A 136 -9.11 -15.27 -10.18
CA GLU A 136 -7.66 -15.37 -10.02
C GLU A 136 -6.92 -15.12 -11.34
N ARG A 137 -7.44 -15.63 -12.46
CA ARG A 137 -6.91 -15.30 -13.80
C ARG A 137 -6.98 -13.81 -14.08
N GLU A 138 -8.10 -13.17 -13.75
CA GLU A 138 -8.28 -11.74 -13.99
C GLU A 138 -7.35 -10.90 -13.10
N ARG A 139 -7.18 -11.29 -11.83
CA ARG A 139 -6.20 -10.70 -10.91
C ARG A 139 -4.78 -10.82 -11.47
N GLN A 140 -4.40 -12.00 -11.92
CA GLN A 140 -3.07 -12.26 -12.46
C GLN A 140 -2.80 -11.41 -13.71
N ARG A 141 -3.78 -11.29 -14.62
CA ARG A 141 -3.69 -10.40 -15.79
C ARG A 141 -3.52 -8.94 -15.40
N ARG A 142 -4.26 -8.46 -14.39
CA ARG A 142 -4.12 -7.07 -13.90
C ARG A 142 -2.71 -6.81 -13.35
N LEU A 143 -2.17 -7.75 -12.58
CA LEU A 143 -0.80 -7.67 -12.06
C LEU A 143 0.26 -7.69 -13.17
N GLU A 144 0.07 -8.47 -14.23
CA GLU A 144 0.98 -8.51 -15.37
C GLU A 144 0.97 -7.19 -16.14
N VAL A 145 -0.21 -6.62 -16.41
CA VAL A 145 -0.35 -5.30 -17.06
C VAL A 145 0.31 -4.21 -16.22
N GLU A 146 0.14 -4.24 -14.90
CA GLU A 146 0.78 -3.29 -13.99
C GLU A 146 2.31 -3.39 -14.02
N ARG A 147 2.86 -4.62 -13.94
CA ARG A 147 4.30 -4.87 -14.04
C ARG A 147 4.89 -4.44 -15.37
N GLU A 148 4.17 -4.65 -16.48
CA GLU A 148 4.61 -4.17 -17.79
C GLU A 148 4.58 -2.64 -17.88
N ALA A 149 3.56 -2.00 -17.32
CA ALA A 149 3.45 -0.55 -17.27
C ALA A 149 4.59 0.06 -16.44
N GLU A 150 4.93 -0.55 -15.30
CA GLU A 150 6.06 -0.16 -14.46
C GLU A 150 7.38 -0.28 -15.22
N LYS A 151 7.68 -1.44 -15.82
CA LYS A 151 8.88 -1.63 -16.66
C LYS A 151 8.98 -0.61 -17.79
N LYS A 152 7.86 -0.29 -18.45
CA LYS A 152 7.81 0.74 -19.50
C LYS A 152 8.08 2.14 -18.94
N ARG A 153 7.60 2.46 -17.74
CA ARG A 153 7.88 3.74 -17.05
C ARG A 153 9.35 3.84 -16.67
N GLU A 154 9.92 2.79 -16.08
CA GLU A 154 11.34 2.72 -15.72
C GLU A 154 12.24 2.85 -16.96
N ALA A 155 11.95 2.11 -18.03
CA ALA A 155 12.72 2.20 -19.27
C ALA A 155 12.65 3.60 -19.90
N LYS A 156 11.47 4.25 -19.89
CA LYS A 156 11.32 5.64 -20.34
C LYS A 156 12.14 6.60 -19.49
N GLN A 157 12.14 6.43 -18.17
CA GLN A 157 12.91 7.25 -17.24
C GLN A 157 14.42 7.07 -17.48
N GLN A 158 14.90 5.84 -17.56
CA GLN A 158 16.30 5.53 -17.85
C GLN A 158 16.73 6.07 -19.22
N ALA A 159 15.88 5.97 -20.25
CA ALA A 159 16.17 6.53 -21.57
C ALA A 159 16.25 8.07 -21.53
N LYS A 160 15.40 8.73 -20.75
CA LYS A 160 15.45 10.19 -20.56
C LYS A 160 16.74 10.60 -19.85
N GLU A 161 17.10 9.91 -18.78
CA GLU A 161 18.35 10.16 -18.05
C GLU A 161 19.59 9.90 -18.90
N ALA A 162 19.60 8.84 -19.71
CA ALA A 162 20.69 8.54 -20.63
C ALA A 162 20.84 9.65 -21.69
N LYS A 163 19.73 10.10 -22.29
CA LYS A 163 19.73 11.23 -23.24
C LYS A 163 20.27 12.51 -22.61
N GLU A 164 19.89 12.82 -21.38
CA GLU A 164 20.38 13.99 -20.65
C GLU A 164 21.89 13.88 -20.34
N ARG A 165 22.36 12.68 -19.95
CA ARG A 165 23.80 12.42 -19.72
C ARG A 165 24.61 12.61 -21.01
N GLU A 166 24.13 12.12 -22.14
CA GLU A 166 24.79 12.29 -23.44
C GLU A 166 24.80 13.76 -23.88
N LEU A 167 23.68 14.50 -23.71
CA LEU A 167 23.63 15.94 -23.98
C LEU A 167 24.68 16.70 -23.15
N ARG A 168 24.74 16.46 -21.84
CA ARG A 168 25.74 17.07 -20.94
C ARG A 168 27.18 16.74 -21.34
N LYS A 169 27.44 15.53 -21.85
CA LYS A 169 28.77 15.15 -22.35
C LYS A 169 29.12 15.94 -23.62
N ARG A 170 28.17 16.07 -24.54
CA ARG A 170 28.32 16.83 -25.79
C ARG A 170 28.58 18.31 -25.52
N GLU A 171 27.78 18.94 -24.67
CA GLU A 171 27.97 20.35 -24.26
C GLU A 171 29.36 20.59 -23.66
N LYS A 172 29.83 19.69 -22.77
CA LYS A 172 31.18 19.76 -22.20
C LYS A 172 32.28 19.59 -23.25
N ALA A 173 32.06 18.76 -24.27
CA ALA A 173 33.02 18.57 -25.36
C ALA A 173 33.08 19.82 -26.26
N GLU A 174 31.92 20.35 -26.65
CA GLU A 174 31.78 21.58 -27.45
C GLU A 174 32.38 22.79 -26.70
N GLU A 175 32.15 22.92 -25.39
CA GLU A 175 32.77 23.98 -24.58
C GLU A 175 34.30 23.85 -24.53
N LYS A 176 34.82 22.63 -24.35
CA LYS A 176 36.28 22.39 -24.37
C LYS A 176 36.89 22.74 -25.72
N GLU A 177 36.21 22.43 -26.82
CA GLU A 177 36.66 22.78 -28.17
C GLU A 177 36.65 24.30 -28.39
N ARG A 178 35.58 24.99 -27.95
CA ARG A 178 35.49 26.45 -28.01
C ARG A 178 36.64 27.12 -27.26
N ARG A 179 36.94 26.66 -26.04
CA ARG A 179 38.07 27.16 -25.24
C ARG A 179 39.44 26.93 -25.93
N ARG A 180 39.62 25.80 -26.62
CA ARG A 180 40.85 25.53 -27.40
C ARG A 180 40.98 26.52 -28.57
N LYS A 181 39.91 26.71 -29.36
CA LYS A 181 39.88 27.68 -30.46
C LYS A 181 40.17 29.11 -29.99
N GLU A 182 39.58 29.54 -28.89
CA GLU A 182 39.84 30.85 -28.28
C GLU A 182 41.32 30.98 -27.83
N TYR A 183 41.87 29.96 -27.20
CA TYR A 183 43.28 29.93 -26.79
C TYR A 183 44.23 30.03 -27.99
N ASP A 184 43.98 29.25 -29.04
CA ASP A 184 44.81 29.25 -30.26
C ASP A 184 44.73 30.61 -30.99
N ALA A 185 43.54 31.22 -31.06
CA ALA A 185 43.35 32.57 -31.62
C ALA A 185 44.09 33.64 -30.81
N GLN A 186 44.00 33.60 -29.47
CA GLN A 186 44.76 34.51 -28.61
C GLN A 186 46.27 34.35 -28.82
N LYS A 187 46.76 33.11 -28.93
CA LYS A 187 48.18 32.83 -29.19
C LYS A 187 48.63 33.34 -30.56
N ALA A 188 47.80 33.22 -31.60
CA ALA A 188 48.08 33.77 -32.93
C ALA A 188 48.15 35.31 -32.89
N SER A 189 47.19 35.98 -32.23
CA SER A 189 47.18 37.44 -32.11
C SER A 189 48.40 38.01 -31.38
N LYS A 190 48.88 37.33 -30.32
CA LYS A 190 50.13 37.71 -29.64
C LYS A 190 51.35 37.63 -30.55
N ARG A 191 51.45 36.55 -31.36
CA ARG A 191 52.54 36.39 -32.34
C ARG A 191 52.52 37.47 -33.42
N GLU A 192 51.35 37.95 -33.83
CA GLU A 192 51.23 39.07 -34.78
C GLU A 192 51.61 40.42 -34.15
N GLN A 193 51.25 40.65 -32.88
CA GLN A 193 51.65 41.85 -32.14
C GLN A 193 53.17 41.92 -31.92
N GLU A 194 53.82 40.78 -31.67
CA GLU A 194 55.29 40.68 -31.54
C GLU A 194 56.02 40.90 -32.88
N LYS A 195 55.35 40.73 -34.03
CA LYS A 195 55.91 40.97 -35.37
C LYS A 195 55.79 42.42 -35.85
N LYS A 196 55.06 43.31 -35.16
CA LYS A 196 55.01 44.75 -35.52
C LYS A 196 56.25 45.49 -34.97
N PRO A 197 56.93 46.34 -35.77
CA PRO A 197 58.12 47.04 -35.32
C PRO A 197 57.79 48.04 -34.22
N LYS A 198 58.57 48.01 -33.13
CA LYS A 198 58.47 48.96 -32.01
C LYS A 198 58.83 50.36 -32.51
N LYS A 199 57.86 51.29 -32.52
CA LYS A 199 58.17 52.72 -32.42
C LYS A 199 58.54 53.01 -30.97
N GLU A 200 59.79 53.37 -30.75
CA GLU A 200 60.34 53.77 -29.46
C GLU A 200 59.67 55.05 -28.97
N THR A 201 59.27 55.08 -27.71
CA THR A 201 59.19 56.33 -26.96
C THR A 201 59.66 56.03 -25.54
N ASN A 202 60.86 56.53 -25.25
CA ASN A 202 61.51 56.48 -23.94
C ASN A 202 60.81 57.40 -22.96
N GLN A 203 60.55 56.92 -21.74
CA GLN A 203 60.82 57.63 -20.50
C GLN A 203 60.59 56.73 -19.28
N ALA A 204 61.65 56.48 -18.52
CA ALA A 204 61.58 56.06 -17.12
C ALA A 204 61.41 57.31 -16.24
N PRO A 205 60.84 57.18 -15.03
CA PRO A 205 61.76 57.15 -13.90
C PRO A 205 61.34 56.33 -12.66
N LYS A 206 62.41 55.82 -12.01
CA LYS A 206 62.72 55.79 -10.57
C LYS A 206 61.95 54.90 -9.58
N SER A 207 62.82 54.30 -8.75
CA SER A 207 62.65 53.54 -7.52
C SER A 207 61.86 54.26 -6.42
N LYS A 208 61.03 53.51 -5.70
CA LYS A 208 60.75 53.70 -4.26
C LYS A 208 60.41 52.37 -3.60
N SER A 209 61.07 52.15 -2.47
CA SER A 209 60.74 51.18 -1.42
C SER A 209 59.35 51.47 -0.85
N GLY A 210 58.58 50.41 -0.59
CA GLY A 210 57.25 50.49 0.00
C GLY A 210 56.71 49.10 0.28
N SER A 211 56.75 48.71 1.54
CA SER A 211 56.15 47.50 2.10
C SER A 211 54.68 47.38 1.70
N ARG A 212 54.32 46.26 1.08
CA ARG A 212 52.93 45.94 0.72
C ARG A 212 52.31 45.09 1.85
N PRO A 213 51.12 45.43 2.38
CA PRO A 213 50.50 44.64 3.43
C PRO A 213 50.06 43.29 2.84
N ARG A 214 50.31 42.22 3.61
CA ARG A 214 49.79 40.88 3.33
C ARG A 214 48.26 40.97 3.26
N LYS A 215 47.67 40.55 2.13
CA LYS A 215 46.24 40.25 2.06
C LYS A 215 45.92 39.15 3.10
N PRO A 216 44.86 39.27 3.91
CA PRO A 216 44.46 38.16 4.76
C PRO A 216 44.02 36.98 3.87
N PRO A 217 44.20 35.73 4.31
CA PRO A 217 43.76 34.57 3.55
C PRO A 217 42.25 34.68 3.35
N PRO A 218 41.69 34.12 2.24
CA PRO A 218 40.25 34.09 2.07
C PRO A 218 39.66 33.35 3.28
N ARG A 219 38.80 34.04 4.04
CA ARG A 219 38.00 33.43 5.09
C ARG A 219 37.25 32.26 4.45
N LYS A 220 37.64 31.02 4.80
CA LYS A 220 36.84 29.81 4.55
C LYS A 220 35.57 29.89 5.39
N HIS A 221 34.64 30.75 4.99
CA HIS A 221 33.35 30.87 5.65
C HIS A 221 32.35 29.92 5.00
N ASN A 222 31.67 29.16 5.85
CA ASN A 222 30.40 28.48 5.62
C ASN A 222 30.28 27.25 4.71
N ARG A 223 31.27 26.77 3.96
CA ARG A 223 31.07 25.49 3.25
C ARG A 223 30.88 24.30 4.21
N SER A 224 31.66 24.25 5.30
CA SER A 224 31.53 23.18 6.30
C SER A 224 30.19 23.25 7.06
N TRP A 225 29.74 24.46 7.42
CA TRP A 225 28.48 24.66 8.15
C TRP A 225 27.25 24.45 7.26
N VAL A 226 27.31 24.81 5.97
CA VAL A 226 26.26 24.51 5.00
C VAL A 226 26.17 23.01 4.75
N VAL A 227 27.30 22.31 4.61
CA VAL A 227 27.32 20.84 4.46
C VAL A 227 26.78 20.17 5.73
N LEU A 228 27.16 20.65 6.92
CA LEU A 228 26.64 20.14 8.19
C LEU A 228 25.12 20.37 8.31
N LYS A 229 24.63 21.56 7.92
CA LYS A 229 23.18 21.85 7.90
C LYS A 229 22.41 20.99 6.91
N VAL A 230 22.97 20.74 5.72
CA VAL A 230 22.34 19.87 4.71
C VAL A 230 22.32 18.42 5.21
N LEU A 231 23.39 17.94 5.84
CA LEU A 231 23.43 16.61 6.46
C LEU A 231 22.42 16.48 7.60
N LEU A 232 22.30 17.52 8.45
CA LEU A 232 21.35 17.53 9.56
C LEU A 232 19.89 17.56 9.05
N LEU A 233 19.62 18.31 7.99
CA LEU A 233 18.31 18.35 7.33
C LEU A 233 17.95 17.01 6.69
N LEU A 234 18.90 16.36 6.00
CA LEU A 234 18.71 15.02 5.42
C LEU A 234 18.45 13.97 6.51
N LEU A 235 19.16 14.06 7.63
CA LEU A 235 18.96 13.16 8.76
C LEU A 235 17.56 13.35 9.39
N LEU A 236 17.12 14.60 9.55
CA LEU A 236 15.76 14.92 10.02
C LEU A 236 14.68 14.40 9.06
N LEU A 237 14.87 14.54 7.74
CA LEU A 237 13.94 14.01 6.73
C LEU A 237 13.90 12.48 6.75
N CYS A 238 15.03 11.80 6.94
CA CYS A 238 15.07 10.35 7.10
C CYS A 238 14.33 9.87 8.36
N VAL A 239 14.52 10.55 9.50
CA VAL A 239 13.83 10.24 10.75
C VAL A 239 12.33 10.48 10.61
N ALA A 240 11.92 11.61 10.02
CA ALA A 240 10.52 11.92 9.77
C ALA A 240 9.88 10.91 8.79
N GLY A 241 10.60 10.53 7.73
CA GLY A 241 10.16 9.50 6.78
C GLY A 241 10.00 8.13 7.43
N GLY A 242 10.92 7.75 8.32
CA GLY A 242 10.83 6.50 9.10
C GLY A 242 9.63 6.49 10.05
N LEU A 243 9.37 7.60 10.74
CA LEU A 243 8.20 7.78 11.61
C LEU A 243 6.89 7.67 10.82
N VAL A 244 6.80 8.34 9.67
CA VAL A 244 5.63 8.28 8.79
C VAL A 244 5.44 6.87 8.22
N ALA A 245 6.51 6.21 7.78
CA ALA A 245 6.45 4.84 7.27
C ALA A 245 5.98 3.86 8.35
N CYS A 246 6.53 3.92 9.57
CA CYS A 246 6.11 3.06 10.67
C CYS A 246 4.66 3.27 11.15
N ARG A 247 4.04 4.43 10.87
CA ARG A 247 2.71 4.81 11.39
C ARG A 247 1.60 4.84 10.33
N MET A 248 1.92 5.15 9.07
CA MET A 248 0.96 5.24 7.96
C MET A 248 0.94 3.98 7.07
N THR A 249 1.94 3.11 7.17
CA THR A 249 1.98 1.85 6.43
C THR A 249 1.84 0.66 7.37
N GLY A 250 1.34 -0.48 6.89
CA GLY A 250 1.06 -1.68 7.68
C GLY A 250 2.27 -2.41 8.29
N LEU A 251 3.44 -1.75 8.39
CA LEU A 251 4.67 -2.26 9.02
C LEU A 251 4.67 -2.20 10.56
N GLN A 252 3.51 -1.93 11.16
CA GLN A 252 3.32 -1.71 12.60
C GLN A 252 3.77 -2.89 13.48
N GLN A 253 3.91 -4.11 12.93
CA GLN A 253 4.29 -5.31 13.68
C GLN A 253 5.80 -5.64 13.64
N GLN A 254 6.64 -4.81 13.01
CA GLN A 254 8.09 -5.03 13.02
C GLN A 254 8.73 -4.50 14.33
N PRO A 255 9.72 -5.22 14.91
CA PRO A 255 10.29 -4.89 16.22
C PRO A 255 10.96 -3.50 16.26
N LEU A 256 11.47 -3.02 15.12
CA LEU A 256 12.05 -1.67 14.99
C LEU A 256 10.99 -0.57 15.04
N CYS A 257 9.80 -0.79 14.47
CA CYS A 257 8.73 0.22 14.48
C CYS A 257 8.03 0.32 15.84
N ASN A 258 7.99 -0.75 16.64
CA ASN A 258 7.44 -0.71 17.99
C ASN A 258 8.22 0.26 18.89
N SER A 259 9.56 0.16 18.91
CA SER A 259 10.40 1.07 19.69
C SER A 259 10.25 2.52 19.25
N VAL A 260 10.13 2.76 17.95
CA VAL A 260 9.94 4.10 17.36
C VAL A 260 8.57 4.69 17.73
N ASN A 261 7.51 3.89 17.69
CA ASN A 261 6.16 4.31 18.07
C ASN A 261 6.07 4.63 19.57
N THR A 262 6.68 3.82 20.44
CA THR A 262 6.71 4.09 21.89
C THR A 262 7.44 5.40 22.23
N ILE A 263 8.55 5.69 21.55
CA ILE A 263 9.29 6.95 21.75
C ILE A 263 8.45 8.14 21.27
N TYR A 264 7.74 7.99 20.15
CA TYR A 264 6.86 9.02 19.62
C TYR A 264 5.67 9.31 20.57
N ASP A 265 5.00 8.27 21.07
CA ASP A 265 3.86 8.43 21.98
C ASP A 265 4.30 9.08 23.30
N ASN A 266 5.45 8.68 23.84
CA ASN A 266 6.05 9.34 25.02
C ASN A 266 6.39 10.82 24.76
N ALA A 267 6.90 11.16 23.56
CA ALA A 267 7.20 12.54 23.19
C ALA A 267 5.94 13.38 23.00
N VAL A 268 4.89 12.83 22.38
CA VAL A 268 3.59 13.49 22.21
C VAL A 268 2.90 13.68 23.56
N GLN A 269 2.97 12.69 24.44
CA GLN A 269 2.41 12.78 25.79
C GLN A 269 3.17 13.81 26.64
N GLY A 270 4.50 13.89 26.51
CA GLY A 270 5.31 14.95 27.12
C GLY A 270 5.00 16.35 26.59
N LEU A 271 4.75 16.48 25.28
CA LEU A 271 4.36 17.76 24.68
C LEU A 271 2.94 18.19 25.07
N ARG A 272 2.00 17.25 25.26
CA ARG A 272 0.64 17.53 25.76
C ARG A 272 0.61 18.03 27.20
N HIS A 273 1.62 17.73 28.01
CA HIS A 273 1.74 18.23 29.38
C HIS A 273 2.33 19.65 29.48
N HIS A 274 2.84 20.21 28.38
CA HIS A 274 3.27 21.61 28.36
C HIS A 274 2.06 22.53 28.15
N GLU A 275 1.78 23.38 29.15
CA GLU A 275 0.63 24.31 29.24
C GLU A 275 0.46 25.27 28.04
N ILE A 276 1.43 25.33 27.12
CA ILE A 276 1.44 26.23 25.96
C ILE A 276 0.48 25.77 24.84
N LEU A 277 0.19 24.47 24.73
CA LEU A 277 -0.65 23.95 23.63
C LEU A 277 -2.17 24.03 23.89
N GLN A 278 -2.62 24.22 25.13
CA GLN A 278 -4.03 24.49 25.39
C GLN A 278 -4.46 25.87 24.89
N TRP A 279 -3.56 26.86 24.93
CA TRP A 279 -3.87 28.23 24.50
C TRP A 279 -4.02 28.33 22.97
N VAL A 280 -3.18 27.62 22.21
CA VAL A 280 -3.19 27.67 20.73
C VAL A 280 -4.41 26.95 20.14
N LEU A 281 -4.88 25.85 20.75
CA LEU A 281 -6.05 25.11 20.28
C LEU A 281 -7.39 25.81 20.59
N GLN A 282 -7.41 26.79 21.51
CA GLN A 282 -8.62 27.59 21.78
C GLN A 282 -8.80 28.77 20.82
N THR A 283 -7.70 29.32 20.28
CA THR A 283 -7.74 30.48 19.37
C THR A 283 -8.30 30.18 17.97
N ASP A 284 -8.31 28.93 17.53
CA ASP A 284 -8.79 28.54 16.18
C ASP A 284 -10.30 28.24 16.11
N SER A 285 -11.05 28.40 17.21
CA SER A 285 -12.52 28.19 17.23
C SER A 285 -13.36 29.49 17.29
N GLN A 286 -12.72 30.65 17.20
CA GLN A 286 -13.37 31.97 17.35
C GLN A 286 -13.05 32.98 16.22
N GLN A 287 -12.67 32.51 15.03
CA GLN A 287 -12.69 33.33 13.80
C GLN A 287 -13.37 32.59 12.65
#